data_AF-A0A2U2BNR1-F1
#
_entry.id   AF-A0A2U2BNR1-F1
#
_cell.length_a   1.000
_cell.length_b   1.000
_cell.length_c   1.000
_cell.angle_alpha   90.00
_cell.angle_beta   90.00
_cell.angle_gamma   90.00
#
_symmetry.space_group_name_H-M   'P 1'
#
loop_
_entity.id
_entity.type
_entity.pdbx_description
1 polymer ?
#
loop_
_entity_poly.entity_id
_entity_poly.type
_entity_poly.pdbx_seq_one_letter_code
_entity_poly.pdbx_strand_id
1 'polypeptide(L)'
;MFQVTALVFALYVAWRLIKPLSIKPWIKWLLSALALAATLHHYTVALFWGTRASPEIPAHVIMVLGWAFGAVLLAACFTLITDLAGLLMRVLYKPVGLTLLRSPALRGVLGIAAVSLSALGVWQAVQVPDVKSIEVKVKGLSPSLDGFKLVQLTDLHASRLLQGPWIQAIVDKTQALQPDLIAITGDLVDGTVTARRDDVAPLQALSAPKGVWVIAGNHEYYTQYQPWIEHFNSLGLRLLLNEHSIIEQGDAAFALAGITDKSAAVHGQPMPDVTAAVAGIPAGMPIIMLAHRPDTAKDSAAAGAALQLSGHTHGGHIVGMHKIVQMANDGYVGGLYQVGDMQLYVSYGAGLWAGFPLRLGRASEITLITLRAS
;
A
#
# COMPACT_ATOMS: atom_id res chain seq x y z
N MET A 1 -8.98 -3.39 18.75
CA MET A 1 -8.03 -4.53 18.68
C MET A 1 -6.60 -4.09 18.39
N PHE A 2 -6.31 -3.33 17.31
CA PHE A 2 -4.94 -2.91 16.92
C PHE A 2 -4.07 -2.35 18.07
N GLN A 3 -4.59 -1.41 18.85
CA GLN A 3 -3.86 -0.79 19.97
C GLN A 3 -3.48 -1.78 21.08
N VAL A 4 -4.38 -2.70 21.41
CA VAL A 4 -4.13 -3.73 22.43
C VAL A 4 -3.00 -4.65 21.98
N THR A 5 -3.01 -5.07 20.71
CA THR A 5 -1.95 -5.89 20.13
C THR A 5 -0.60 -5.18 20.15
N ALA A 6 -0.56 -3.89 19.79
CA ALA A 6 0.66 -3.09 19.82
C ALA A 6 1.23 -2.97 21.24
N LEU A 7 0.38 -2.72 22.24
CA LEU A 7 0.77 -2.69 23.65
C LEU A 7 1.36 -4.03 24.12
N VAL A 8 0.78 -5.15 23.70
CA VAL A 8 1.32 -6.48 24.00
C VAL A 8 2.74 -6.63 23.44
N PHE A 9 3.01 -6.15 22.23
CA PHE A 9 4.37 -6.16 21.67
C PHE A 9 5.35 -5.29 22.46
N ALA A 10 4.96 -4.08 22.87
CA ALA A 10 5.82 -3.23 23.71
C ALA A 10 6.15 -3.90 25.05
N LEU A 11 5.15 -4.46 25.73
CA LEU A 11 5.35 -5.17 27.01
C LEU A 11 6.22 -6.42 26.83
N TYR A 12 6.02 -7.16 25.73
CA TYR A 12 6.82 -8.32 25.38
C TYR A 12 8.29 -7.94 25.12
N VAL A 13 8.55 -6.85 24.37
CA VAL A 13 9.90 -6.31 24.15
C VAL A 13 10.53 -5.85 25.46
N ALA A 14 9.79 -5.13 26.31
CA ALA A 14 10.27 -4.70 27.62
C ALA A 14 10.72 -5.89 28.48
N TRP A 15 9.91 -6.95 28.52
CA TRP A 15 10.19 -8.14 29.33
C TRP A 15 11.30 -9.02 28.76
N ARG A 16 11.29 -9.29 27.45
CA ARG A 16 12.10 -10.35 26.83
C ARG A 16 13.32 -9.85 26.08
N LEU A 17 13.35 -8.58 25.67
CA LEU A 17 14.50 -7.96 25.02
C LEU A 17 15.24 -7.00 25.98
N ILE A 18 14.52 -6.07 26.62
CA ILE A 18 15.14 -4.96 27.37
C ILE A 18 15.58 -5.39 28.79
N LYS A 19 14.70 -6.05 29.56
CA LYS A 19 15.01 -6.49 30.93
C LYS A 19 16.31 -7.30 31.03
N PRO A 20 16.63 -8.24 30.11
CA PRO A 20 17.87 -9.04 30.17
C PRO A 20 19.15 -8.29 29.80
N LEU A 21 19.10 -7.06 29.29
CA LEU A 21 20.31 -6.31 28.89
C LEU A 21 21.24 -6.04 30.08
N SER A 22 22.55 -6.05 29.85
CA SER A 22 23.56 -5.73 30.89
C SER A 22 23.83 -4.22 30.99
N ILE A 23 22.78 -3.43 31.24
CA ILE A 23 22.82 -1.96 31.34
C ILE A 23 22.17 -1.45 32.63
N LYS A 24 22.39 -0.17 32.96
CA LYS A 24 21.85 0.46 34.19
C LYS A 24 20.31 0.36 34.24
N PRO A 25 19.70 0.08 35.42
CA PRO A 25 18.25 -0.11 35.53
C PRO A 25 17.41 1.06 35.01
N TRP A 26 17.82 2.31 35.23
CA TRP A 26 17.09 3.48 34.74
C TRP A 26 17.04 3.55 33.21
N ILE A 27 18.08 3.05 32.51
CA ILE A 27 18.09 2.98 31.04
C ILE A 27 17.06 1.95 30.57
N LYS A 28 16.92 0.82 31.26
CA LYS A 28 15.90 -0.19 30.95
C LYS A 28 14.49 0.36 31.10
N TRP A 29 14.24 1.11 32.17
CA TRP A 29 12.96 1.79 32.40
C TRP A 29 12.67 2.80 31.29
N LEU A 30 13.66 3.64 30.95
CA LEU A 30 13.54 4.60 29.85
C LEU A 30 13.22 3.90 28.52
N LEU A 31 13.98 2.89 28.12
CA LEU A 31 13.75 2.14 26.87
C LEU A 31 12.37 1.46 26.85
N SER A 32 11.93 0.93 27.99
CA SER A 32 10.61 0.29 28.10
C SER A 32 9.48 1.32 27.99
N ALA A 33 9.65 2.50 28.61
CA ALA A 33 8.70 3.60 28.50
C ALA A 33 8.64 4.16 27.07
N LEU A 34 9.78 4.30 26.40
CA LEU A 34 9.85 4.71 24.99
C LEU A 34 9.17 3.70 24.08
N ALA A 35 9.40 2.39 24.28
CA ALA A 35 8.72 1.35 23.51
C ALA A 35 7.19 1.41 23.69
N LEU A 36 6.72 1.63 24.93
CA LEU A 36 5.31 1.80 25.22
C LEU A 36 4.72 3.05 24.54
N ALA A 37 5.38 4.19 24.69
CA ALA A 37 4.97 5.45 24.07
C ALA A 37 4.92 5.33 22.54
N ALA A 38 5.91 4.66 21.94
CA ALA A 38 5.94 4.38 20.51
C ALA A 38 4.73 3.55 20.05
N THR A 39 4.22 2.62 20.86
CA THR A 39 3.00 1.86 20.49
C THR A 39 1.70 2.63 20.70
N LEU A 40 1.70 3.64 21.57
CA LEU A 40 0.55 4.48 21.86
C LEU A 40 0.39 5.67 20.88
N HIS A 41 1.40 5.96 20.06
CA HIS A 41 1.43 7.19 19.29
C HIS A 41 0.23 7.37 18.35
N HIS A 42 -0.28 6.34 17.67
CA HIS A 42 -1.47 6.49 16.81
C HIS A 42 -2.70 6.91 17.59
N TYR A 43 -2.82 6.47 18.85
CA TYR A 43 -3.92 6.89 19.71
C TYR A 43 -3.74 8.35 20.14
N THR A 44 -2.54 8.72 20.58
CA THR A 44 -2.23 10.10 20.96
C THR A 44 -2.39 11.07 19.78
N VAL A 45 -1.89 10.72 18.60
CA VAL A 45 -2.04 11.56 17.39
C VAL A 45 -3.49 11.70 16.99
N ALA A 46 -4.27 10.61 17.00
CA ALA A 46 -5.68 10.67 16.67
C ALA A 46 -6.54 11.43 17.70
N LEU A 47 -6.04 11.66 18.92
CA LEU A 47 -6.76 12.45 19.93
C LEU A 47 -6.53 13.96 19.77
N PHE A 48 -5.35 14.36 19.30
CA PHE A 48 -4.94 15.76 19.36
C PHE A 48 -4.61 16.38 18.00
N TRP A 49 -4.25 15.58 17.00
CA TRP A 49 -3.66 16.05 15.74
C TRP A 49 -4.16 15.24 14.54
N GLY A 50 -5.47 15.20 14.34
CA GLY A 50 -6.11 14.57 13.18
C GLY A 50 -6.75 13.23 13.52
N THR A 51 -6.74 12.30 12.56
CA THR A 51 -7.31 10.96 12.74
C THR A 51 -6.23 9.89 12.61
N ARG A 52 -6.58 8.63 12.85
CA ARG A 52 -5.66 7.53 12.54
C ARG A 52 -5.35 7.49 11.04
N ALA A 53 -6.38 7.67 10.21
CA ALA A 53 -6.27 7.63 8.75
C ALA A 53 -5.51 8.82 8.18
N SER A 54 -5.55 9.99 8.83
CA SER A 54 -4.88 11.20 8.39
C SER A 54 -4.25 11.92 9.60
N PRO A 55 -2.99 11.57 9.96
CA PRO A 55 -2.25 12.26 11.00
C PRO A 55 -1.81 13.66 10.52
N GLU A 56 -2.20 14.70 11.26
CA GLU A 56 -1.98 16.10 10.92
C GLU A 56 -0.85 16.74 11.77
N ILE A 57 0.30 16.06 11.79
CA ILE A 57 1.54 16.51 12.44
C ILE A 57 2.67 16.67 11.41
N PRO A 58 3.78 17.36 11.72
CA PRO A 58 4.87 17.55 10.76
C PRO A 58 5.48 16.23 10.27
N ALA A 59 5.86 16.18 8.99
CA ALA A 59 6.40 14.98 8.32
C ALA A 59 7.53 14.30 9.11
N HIS A 60 8.48 15.08 9.63
CA HIS A 60 9.61 14.55 10.40
C HIS A 60 9.17 13.89 11.71
N VAL A 61 8.08 14.38 12.33
CA VAL A 61 7.50 13.75 13.53
C VAL A 61 6.83 12.42 13.15
N ILE A 62 6.10 12.37 12.02
CA ILE A 62 5.52 11.12 11.49
C ILE A 62 6.63 10.09 11.26
N MET A 63 7.73 10.49 10.62
CA MET A 63 8.88 9.61 10.37
C MET A 63 9.51 9.09 11.66
N VAL A 64 9.73 9.95 12.67
CA VAL A 64 10.30 9.55 13.96
C VAL A 64 9.37 8.61 14.73
N LEU A 65 8.06 8.88 14.74
CA LEU A 65 7.08 8.02 15.41
C LEU A 65 6.94 6.67 14.70
N GLY A 66 6.89 6.68 13.37
CA GLY A 66 6.89 5.48 12.55
C GLY A 66 8.15 4.65 12.71
N TRP A 67 9.31 5.30 12.80
CA TRP A 67 10.59 4.65 13.13
C TRP A 67 10.56 3.99 14.50
N ALA A 68 10.12 4.71 15.53
CA ALA A 68 10.05 4.16 16.88
C ALA A 68 9.07 2.97 16.95
N PHE A 69 7.90 3.09 16.32
CA PHE A 69 6.90 2.03 16.25
C PHE A 69 7.42 0.81 15.49
N GLY A 70 8.00 1.01 14.31
CA GLY A 70 8.61 -0.04 13.50
C GLY A 70 9.73 -0.78 14.23
N ALA A 71 10.55 -0.06 15.00
CA ALA A 71 11.60 -0.66 15.82
C ALA A 71 11.02 -1.58 16.90
N VAL A 72 9.90 -1.21 17.54
CA VAL A 72 9.21 -2.08 18.51
C VAL A 72 8.65 -3.34 17.83
N LEU A 73 8.01 -3.20 16.67
CA LEU A 73 7.48 -4.35 15.93
C LEU A 73 8.57 -5.32 15.50
N LEU A 74 9.65 -4.82 14.88
CA LEU A 74 10.78 -5.64 14.46
C LEU A 74 11.47 -6.30 15.67
N ALA A 75 11.66 -5.55 16.77
CA ALA A 75 12.19 -6.11 18.00
C ALA A 75 11.31 -7.23 18.57
N ALA A 76 9.98 -7.08 18.53
CA ALA A 76 9.05 -8.12 18.94
C ALA A 76 9.18 -9.36 18.05
N CYS A 77 9.25 -9.21 16.73
CA CYS A 77 9.46 -10.31 15.78
C CYS A 77 10.79 -11.03 16.03
N PHE A 78 11.90 -10.31 16.16
CA PHE A 78 13.22 -10.91 16.43
C PHE A 78 13.25 -11.64 17.78
N THR A 79 12.61 -11.06 18.79
CA THR A 79 12.49 -11.68 20.11
C THR A 79 11.67 -12.97 20.02
N LEU A 80 10.56 -12.97 19.29
CA LEU A 80 9.72 -14.13 19.09
C LEU A 80 10.48 -15.26 18.37
N ILE A 81 11.19 -14.95 17.29
CA ILE A 81 12.02 -15.92 16.56
C ILE A 81 13.09 -16.51 17.50
N THR A 82 13.76 -15.66 18.28
CA THR A 82 14.80 -16.10 19.24
C THR A 82 14.20 -17.00 20.34
N ASP A 83 13.00 -16.69 20.81
CA ASP A 83 12.33 -17.46 21.85
C ASP A 83 11.82 -18.82 21.33
N LEU A 84 11.30 -18.87 20.10
CA LEU A 84 10.94 -20.11 19.41
C LEU A 84 12.17 -20.98 19.13
N ALA A 85 13.26 -20.38 18.66
CA ALA A 85 14.54 -21.07 18.51
C ALA A 85 15.05 -21.60 19.86
N GLY A 86 14.90 -20.82 20.94
CA GLY A 86 15.27 -21.24 22.30
C GLY A 86 14.44 -22.42 22.79
N LEU A 87 13.14 -22.45 22.49
CA LEU A 87 12.27 -23.59 22.77
C LEU A 87 12.74 -24.84 22.02
N LEU A 88 13.04 -24.71 20.72
CA LEU A 88 13.58 -25.80 19.92
C LEU A 88 14.92 -26.32 20.47
N MET A 89 15.85 -25.45 20.82
CA MET A 89 17.14 -25.87 21.41
C MET A 89 16.97 -26.62 22.74
N ARG A 90 15.93 -26.26 23.52
CA ARG A 90 15.56 -27.00 24.74
C ARG A 90 15.04 -28.41 24.41
N VAL A 91 14.17 -28.53 23.41
CA VAL A 91 13.63 -29.83 22.96
C VAL A 91 14.75 -30.73 22.40
N LEU A 92 15.71 -30.15 21.69
CA LEU A 92 16.84 -30.88 21.10
C LEU A 92 18.00 -31.12 22.08
N TYR A 93 17.84 -30.78 23.37
CA TYR A 93 18.88 -30.88 24.40
C TYR A 93 20.22 -30.24 23.99
N LYS A 94 20.18 -29.05 23.37
CA LYS A 94 21.35 -28.27 22.93
C LYS A 94 21.63 -27.09 23.88
N PRO A 95 22.35 -27.30 25.01
CA PRO A 95 22.52 -26.27 26.05
C PRO A 95 23.36 -25.06 25.61
N VAL A 96 24.34 -25.27 24.73
CA VAL A 96 25.18 -24.18 24.19
C VAL A 96 24.34 -23.20 23.37
N GLY A 97 23.51 -23.71 22.45
CA GLY A 97 22.60 -22.90 21.65
C GLY A 97 21.60 -22.13 22.52
N LEU A 98 21.06 -22.78 23.56
CA LEU A 98 20.15 -22.13 24.52
C LEU A 98 20.82 -20.98 25.28
N THR A 99 22.09 -21.13 25.65
CA THR A 99 22.87 -20.10 26.36
C THR A 99 23.11 -18.89 25.46
N LEU A 100 23.50 -19.12 24.19
CA LEU A 100 23.71 -18.05 23.21
C LEU A 100 22.43 -17.24 22.97
N LEU A 101 21.28 -17.91 22.75
CA LEU A 101 19.97 -17.27 22.51
C LEU A 101 19.43 -16.47 23.71
N ARG A 102 19.96 -16.72 24.91
CA ARG A 102 19.63 -16.00 26.14
C ARG A 102 20.63 -14.91 26.51
N SER A 103 21.74 -14.79 25.77
CA SER A 103 22.81 -13.86 26.10
C SER A 103 22.34 -12.39 26.00
N PRO A 104 22.71 -11.52 26.96
CA PRO A 104 22.43 -10.08 26.88
C PRO A 104 23.01 -9.42 25.63
N ALA A 105 24.17 -9.90 25.15
CA ALA A 105 24.82 -9.40 23.95
C ALA A 105 23.95 -9.59 22.71
N LEU A 106 23.38 -10.80 22.51
CA LEU A 106 22.46 -11.05 21.39
C LEU A 106 21.23 -10.14 21.49
N ARG A 107 20.65 -9.95 22.68
CA ARG A 107 19.49 -9.05 22.86
C ARG A 107 19.83 -7.60 22.47
N GLY A 108 21.03 -7.14 22.80
CA GLY A 108 21.55 -5.84 22.36
C GLY A 108 21.67 -5.75 20.83
N VAL A 109 22.26 -6.76 20.19
CA VAL A 109 22.39 -6.83 18.73
C VAL A 109 21.02 -6.83 18.04
N LEU A 110 20.06 -7.61 18.53
CA LEU A 110 18.70 -7.64 17.97
C LEU A 110 17.98 -6.30 18.13
N GLY A 111 18.16 -5.62 19.27
CA GLY A 111 17.62 -4.27 19.49
C GLY A 111 18.19 -3.24 18.52
N ILE A 112 19.53 -3.24 18.34
CA ILE A 112 20.20 -2.36 17.38
C ILE A 112 19.73 -2.68 15.96
N ALA A 113 19.67 -3.95 15.58
CA ALA A 113 19.20 -4.38 14.27
C ALA A 113 17.76 -3.90 14.00
N ALA A 114 16.86 -4.01 14.98
CA ALA A 114 15.47 -3.56 14.85
C ALA A 114 15.38 -2.05 14.63
N VAL A 115 16.14 -1.26 15.40
CA VAL A 115 16.19 0.20 15.24
C VAL A 115 16.76 0.60 13.88
N SER A 116 17.87 -0.01 13.46
CA SER A 116 18.52 0.31 12.18
C SER A 116 17.68 -0.11 10.98
N LEU A 117 17.10 -1.31 11.00
CA LEU A 117 16.20 -1.77 9.93
C LEU A 117 14.93 -0.93 9.89
N SER A 118 14.38 -0.51 11.04
CA SER A 118 13.23 0.38 11.01
C SER A 118 13.58 1.74 10.40
N ALA A 119 14.77 2.29 10.66
CA ALA A 119 15.21 3.55 10.05
C ALA A 119 15.36 3.40 8.53
N LEU A 120 16.01 2.32 8.08
CA LEU A 120 16.08 1.97 6.66
C LEU A 120 14.68 1.85 6.05
N GLY A 121 13.75 1.24 6.78
CA GLY A 121 12.41 1.01 6.31
C GLY A 121 11.58 2.29 6.17
N VAL A 122 11.75 3.25 7.07
CA VAL A 122 11.14 4.58 6.96
C VAL A 122 11.76 5.35 5.80
N TRP A 123 13.08 5.26 5.64
CA TRP A 123 13.77 5.90 4.52
C TRP A 123 13.28 5.35 3.17
N GLN A 124 13.16 4.03 3.01
CA GLN A 124 12.59 3.40 1.80
C GLN A 124 11.13 3.79 1.57
N ALA A 125 10.36 3.93 2.65
CA ALA A 125 8.95 4.28 2.62
C ALA A 125 8.68 5.65 1.97
N VAL A 126 9.53 6.64 2.21
CA VAL A 126 9.32 8.03 1.76
C VAL A 126 10.04 8.39 0.46
N GLN A 127 10.79 7.46 -0.14
CA GLN A 127 11.43 7.72 -1.43
C GLN A 127 10.40 7.89 -2.53
N VAL A 128 10.73 8.68 -3.54
CA VAL A 128 10.00 8.67 -4.81
C VAL A 128 10.29 7.32 -5.48
N PRO A 129 9.27 6.50 -5.79
CA PRO A 129 9.44 5.18 -6.36
C PRO A 129 10.18 5.20 -7.70
N ASP A 130 10.81 4.07 -8.01
CA ASP A 130 11.30 3.78 -9.35
C ASP A 130 10.19 3.21 -10.23
N VAL A 131 10.46 3.21 -11.53
CA VAL A 131 9.54 2.65 -12.51
C VAL A 131 9.76 1.15 -12.59
N LYS A 132 8.67 0.40 -12.51
CA LYS A 132 8.66 -1.04 -12.73
C LYS A 132 7.93 -1.33 -14.04
N SER A 133 8.67 -1.84 -15.02
CA SER A 133 8.10 -2.24 -16.30
C SER A 133 7.72 -3.71 -16.29
N ILE A 134 6.50 -4.02 -16.71
CA ILE A 134 6.01 -5.38 -16.89
C ILE A 134 5.31 -5.51 -18.24
N GLU A 135 5.27 -6.74 -18.76
CA GLU A 135 4.47 -7.07 -19.94
C GLU A 135 3.32 -7.98 -19.52
N VAL A 136 2.11 -7.69 -19.99
CA VAL A 136 0.91 -8.44 -19.61
C VAL A 136 0.16 -8.85 -20.86
N LYS A 137 -0.03 -10.16 -21.01
CA LYS A 137 -0.86 -10.73 -22.07
C LYS A 137 -2.33 -10.49 -21.75
N VAL A 138 -3.05 -9.84 -22.66
CA VAL A 138 -4.47 -9.52 -22.51
C VAL A 138 -5.27 -10.34 -23.52
N LYS A 139 -6.12 -11.24 -23.00
CA LYS A 139 -6.96 -12.12 -23.81
C LYS A 139 -7.87 -11.31 -24.74
N GLY A 140 -7.84 -11.64 -26.03
CA GLY A 140 -8.66 -10.98 -27.05
C GLY A 140 -8.16 -9.59 -27.48
N LEU A 141 -7.00 -9.14 -26.97
CA LEU A 141 -6.43 -7.86 -27.36
C LEU A 141 -6.02 -7.89 -28.85
N SER A 142 -6.49 -6.90 -29.61
CA SER A 142 -6.15 -6.76 -31.03
C SER A 142 -4.63 -6.61 -31.21
N PRO A 143 -4.04 -7.21 -32.27
CA PRO A 143 -2.63 -6.97 -32.62
C PRO A 143 -2.25 -5.49 -32.78
N SER A 144 -3.20 -4.63 -33.17
CA SER A 144 -2.97 -3.18 -33.29
C SER A 144 -2.77 -2.47 -31.95
N LEU A 145 -3.10 -3.13 -30.84
CA LEU A 145 -2.89 -2.67 -29.47
C LEU A 145 -1.67 -3.36 -28.81
N ASP A 146 -0.94 -4.23 -29.53
CA ASP A 146 0.30 -4.80 -28.99
C ASP A 146 1.35 -3.69 -28.77
N GLY A 147 1.89 -3.63 -27.56
CA GLY A 147 2.81 -2.57 -27.17
C GLY A 147 2.14 -1.34 -26.54
N PHE A 148 0.81 -1.32 -26.41
CA PHE A 148 0.09 -0.24 -25.74
C PHE A 148 0.62 -0.03 -24.31
N LYS A 149 0.99 1.21 -23.98
CA LYS A 149 1.62 1.58 -22.70
C LYS A 149 0.59 2.14 -21.74
N LEU A 150 0.25 1.37 -20.72
CA LEU A 150 -0.59 1.79 -19.60
C LEU A 150 0.30 2.03 -18.38
N VAL A 151 0.26 3.23 -17.80
CA VAL A 151 0.89 3.47 -16.48
C VAL A 151 -0.14 3.36 -15.38
N GLN A 152 0.10 2.49 -14.41
CA GLN A 152 -0.70 2.39 -13.19
C GLN A 152 -0.03 3.20 -12.07
N LEU A 153 -0.78 4.13 -11.51
CA LEU A 153 -0.50 4.77 -10.23
C LEU A 153 -1.51 4.27 -9.20
N THR A 154 -1.09 4.10 -7.96
CA THR A 154 -2.00 3.68 -6.88
C THR A 154 -1.37 4.00 -5.54
N ASP A 155 -2.21 4.19 -4.53
CA ASP A 155 -1.78 4.31 -3.14
C ASP A 155 -0.75 5.45 -2.99
N LEU A 156 -1.03 6.61 -3.57
CA LEU A 156 -0.17 7.79 -3.48
C LEU A 156 -0.17 8.37 -2.07
N HIS A 157 -1.32 8.31 -1.38
CA HIS A 157 -1.49 8.81 -0.01
C HIS A 157 -0.90 10.21 0.20
N ALA A 158 -1.30 11.16 -0.65
CA ALA A 158 -0.98 12.57 -0.46
C ALA A 158 -1.36 13.00 0.97
N SER A 159 -0.38 13.43 1.75
CA SER A 159 -0.48 13.53 3.20
C SER A 159 0.53 14.52 3.75
N ARG A 160 0.50 14.77 5.06
CA ARG A 160 1.59 15.51 5.73
C ARG A 160 2.96 14.85 5.55
N LEU A 161 3.02 13.55 5.22
CA LEU A 161 4.26 12.85 4.93
C LEU A 161 4.67 12.99 3.46
N LEU A 162 3.72 12.82 2.53
CA LEU A 162 3.94 12.82 1.08
C LEU A 162 3.21 14.03 0.46
N GLN A 163 3.92 15.16 0.39
CA GLN A 163 3.36 16.47 0.03
C GLN A 163 3.54 16.80 -1.46
N GLY A 164 3.05 17.97 -1.89
CA GLY A 164 3.09 18.45 -3.27
C GLY A 164 4.40 18.21 -4.04
N PRO A 165 5.59 18.53 -3.50
CA PRO A 165 6.86 18.25 -4.19
C PRO A 165 7.12 16.76 -4.49
N TRP A 166 6.68 15.87 -3.59
CA TRP A 166 6.78 14.43 -3.81
C TRP A 166 5.80 13.97 -4.89
N ILE A 167 4.56 14.49 -4.87
CA ILE A 167 3.55 14.21 -5.90
C ILE A 167 4.01 14.74 -7.27
N GLN A 168 4.62 15.93 -7.33
CA GLN A 168 5.21 16.46 -8.56
C GLN A 168 6.28 15.52 -9.12
N ALA A 169 7.14 14.95 -8.29
CA ALA A 169 8.15 14.01 -8.75
C ALA A 169 7.55 12.70 -9.32
N ILE A 170 6.40 12.24 -8.78
CA ILE A 170 5.63 11.13 -9.37
C ILE A 170 5.09 11.52 -10.75
N VAL A 171 4.51 12.72 -10.87
CA VAL A 171 3.96 13.23 -12.12
C VAL A 171 5.04 13.33 -13.19
N ASP A 172 6.19 13.92 -12.84
CA ASP A 172 7.33 14.07 -13.75
C ASP A 172 7.85 12.71 -14.24
N LYS A 173 8.03 11.75 -13.33
CA LYS A 173 8.44 10.37 -13.67
C LYS A 173 7.40 9.68 -14.54
N THR A 174 6.11 9.85 -14.25
CA THR A 174 5.01 9.25 -15.02
C THR A 174 4.98 9.80 -16.45
N GLN A 175 5.10 11.12 -16.59
CA GLN A 175 5.09 11.79 -17.90
C GLN A 175 6.32 11.42 -18.75
N ALA A 176 7.48 11.23 -18.12
CA ALA A 176 8.69 10.77 -18.81
C ALA A 176 8.55 9.39 -19.47
N LEU A 177 7.56 8.58 -19.07
CA LEU A 177 7.27 7.27 -19.67
C LEU A 177 6.49 7.35 -20.98
N GLN A 178 5.92 8.53 -21.30
CA GLN A 178 5.06 8.77 -22.46
C GLN A 178 3.95 7.69 -22.57
N PRO A 179 3.09 7.56 -21.54
CA PRO A 179 2.02 6.56 -21.54
C PRO A 179 0.95 6.88 -22.57
N ASP A 180 0.33 5.84 -23.13
CA ASP A 180 -0.88 5.97 -23.94
C ASP A 180 -2.11 6.23 -23.04
N LEU A 181 -2.12 5.62 -21.85
CA LEU A 181 -3.18 5.76 -20.83
C LEU A 181 -2.58 5.75 -19.42
N ILE A 182 -3.14 6.55 -18.52
CA ILE A 182 -2.81 6.50 -17.08
C ILE A 182 -4.04 6.01 -16.32
N ALA A 183 -3.86 4.99 -15.49
CA ALA A 183 -4.90 4.46 -14.60
C ALA A 183 -4.48 4.66 -13.15
N ILE A 184 -5.34 5.28 -12.34
CA ILE A 184 -5.14 5.51 -10.91
C ILE A 184 -6.09 4.62 -10.13
N THR A 185 -5.56 3.59 -9.46
CA THR A 185 -6.39 2.55 -8.82
C THR A 185 -6.70 2.81 -7.34
N GLY A 186 -6.92 4.07 -6.96
CA GLY A 186 -7.38 4.46 -5.61
C GLY A 186 -6.29 4.85 -4.62
N ASP A 187 -6.73 5.28 -3.43
CA ASP A 187 -5.91 5.76 -2.29
C ASP A 187 -4.94 6.88 -2.70
N LEU A 188 -5.49 7.92 -3.31
CA LEU A 188 -4.76 9.10 -3.72
C LEU A 188 -4.36 9.97 -2.53
N VAL A 189 -5.17 10.00 -1.47
CA VAL A 189 -5.05 11.04 -0.44
C VAL A 189 -5.47 10.60 0.97
N ASP A 190 -4.73 11.12 1.96
CA ASP A 190 -5.05 11.01 3.39
C ASP A 190 -5.37 12.38 3.98
N GLY A 191 -6.64 12.77 3.99
CA GLY A 191 -7.11 13.97 4.69
C GLY A 191 -8.29 14.63 4.00
N THR A 192 -8.66 15.83 4.45
CA THR A 192 -9.72 16.62 3.81
C THR A 192 -9.22 17.33 2.57
N VAL A 193 -10.13 17.68 1.65
CA VAL A 193 -9.80 18.44 0.43
C VAL A 193 -9.11 19.75 0.80
N THR A 194 -9.64 20.48 1.78
CA THR A 194 -9.04 21.74 2.25
C THR A 194 -7.62 21.57 2.75
N ALA A 195 -7.32 20.48 3.46
CA ALA A 195 -5.98 20.25 3.98
C ALA A 195 -4.99 19.89 2.86
N ARG A 196 -5.41 19.05 1.91
CA ARG A 196 -4.51 18.38 0.95
C ARG A 196 -4.59 18.90 -0.49
N ARG A 197 -5.43 19.90 -0.79
CA ARG A 197 -5.59 20.50 -2.13
C ARG A 197 -4.27 20.82 -2.80
N ASP A 198 -3.36 21.49 -2.09
CA ASP A 198 -2.07 21.90 -2.65
C ASP A 198 -1.12 20.71 -2.87
N ASP A 199 -1.27 19.64 -2.09
CA ASP A 199 -0.45 18.44 -2.28
C ASP A 199 -0.83 17.67 -3.54
N VAL A 200 -2.12 17.62 -3.85
CA VAL A 200 -2.64 16.91 -5.04
C VAL A 200 -2.68 17.78 -6.29
N ALA A 201 -2.50 19.10 -6.17
CA ALA A 201 -2.53 20.02 -7.30
C ALA A 201 -1.61 19.61 -8.48
N PRO A 202 -0.39 19.08 -8.26
CA PRO A 202 0.46 18.59 -9.35
C PRO A 202 -0.19 17.53 -10.25
N LEU A 203 -1.16 16.75 -9.75
CA LEU A 203 -1.84 15.72 -10.54
C LEU A 203 -2.57 16.29 -11.77
N GLN A 204 -2.91 17.57 -11.78
CA GLN A 204 -3.48 18.25 -12.95
C GLN A 204 -2.57 18.19 -14.18
N ALA A 205 -1.25 18.06 -13.97
CA ALA A 205 -0.29 17.96 -15.06
C ALA A 205 -0.16 16.54 -15.64
N LEU A 206 -0.85 15.53 -15.09
CA LEU A 206 -0.96 14.22 -15.71
C LEU A 206 -1.77 14.31 -17.00
N SER A 207 -1.25 13.70 -18.06
CA SER A 207 -1.84 13.74 -19.40
C SER A 207 -1.36 12.53 -20.17
N ALA A 208 -2.27 11.88 -20.88
CA ALA A 208 -2.00 10.78 -21.79
C ALA A 208 -3.01 10.86 -22.96
N PRO A 209 -2.66 10.39 -24.17
CA PRO A 209 -3.55 10.44 -25.33
C PRO A 209 -4.94 9.83 -25.10
N LYS A 210 -5.03 8.76 -24.29
CA LYS A 210 -6.29 8.09 -23.93
C LYS A 210 -6.84 8.51 -22.56
N GLY A 211 -6.29 9.57 -21.98
CA GLY A 211 -6.76 10.16 -20.74
C GLY A 211 -6.14 9.55 -19.47
N VAL A 212 -6.50 10.19 -18.36
CA VAL A 212 -6.14 9.79 -17.01
C VAL A 212 -7.41 9.36 -16.31
N TRP A 213 -7.48 8.09 -15.93
CA TRP A 213 -8.67 7.47 -15.36
C TRP A 213 -8.43 7.12 -13.90
N VAL A 214 -9.44 7.30 -13.05
CA VAL A 214 -9.32 7.13 -11.61
C VAL A 214 -10.54 6.45 -11.02
N ILE A 215 -10.28 5.55 -10.07
CA ILE A 215 -11.28 5.00 -9.16
C ILE A 215 -10.96 5.44 -7.72
N ALA A 216 -11.93 5.32 -6.82
CA ALA A 216 -11.71 5.55 -5.40
C ALA A 216 -11.11 4.30 -4.72
N GLY A 217 -10.16 4.50 -3.82
CA GLY A 217 -9.76 3.54 -2.81
C GLY A 217 -10.52 3.77 -1.50
N ASN A 218 -10.09 3.11 -0.43
CA ASN A 218 -10.76 3.23 0.86
C ASN A 218 -10.50 4.56 1.58
N HIS A 219 -9.37 5.23 1.32
CA HIS A 219 -8.98 6.45 2.03
C HIS A 219 -9.81 7.68 1.63
N GLU A 220 -10.29 7.71 0.38
CA GLU A 220 -11.26 8.71 -0.05
C GLU A 220 -12.55 8.63 0.79
N TYR A 221 -13.02 7.42 1.13
CA TYR A 221 -14.20 7.23 1.99
C TYR A 221 -13.97 7.66 3.44
N TYR A 222 -12.80 7.39 4.00
CA TYR A 222 -12.49 7.70 5.41
C TYR A 222 -12.46 9.18 5.73
N THR A 223 -12.35 10.03 4.70
CA THR A 223 -12.13 11.46 4.87
C THR A 223 -13.32 12.26 4.34
N GLN A 224 -13.47 12.36 3.01
CA GLN A 224 -14.47 13.19 2.34
C GLN A 224 -14.74 12.68 0.92
N TYR A 225 -15.35 11.50 0.78
CA TYR A 225 -15.54 10.84 -0.53
C TYR A 225 -16.06 11.79 -1.61
N GLN A 226 -17.26 12.35 -1.43
CA GLN A 226 -17.92 13.16 -2.46
C GLN A 226 -17.10 14.43 -2.82
N PRO A 227 -16.60 15.23 -1.85
CA PRO A 227 -15.68 16.34 -2.15
C PRO A 227 -14.40 15.91 -2.88
N TRP A 228 -13.83 14.75 -2.57
CA TRP A 228 -12.65 14.24 -3.26
C TRP A 228 -12.93 13.84 -4.70
N ILE A 229 -14.02 13.14 -4.95
CA ILE A 229 -14.48 12.77 -6.30
C ILE A 229 -14.65 14.03 -7.17
N GLU A 230 -15.33 15.05 -6.65
CA GLU A 230 -15.52 16.33 -7.34
C GLU A 230 -14.18 17.04 -7.60
N HIS A 231 -13.27 17.02 -6.62
CA HIS A 231 -11.98 17.66 -6.78
C HIS A 231 -11.09 16.93 -7.79
N PHE A 232 -11.04 15.60 -7.78
CA PHE A 232 -10.30 14.83 -8.80
C PHE A 232 -10.82 15.10 -10.21
N ASN A 233 -12.15 15.17 -10.37
CA ASN A 233 -12.74 15.57 -11.65
C ASN A 233 -12.31 17.00 -12.05
N SER A 234 -12.24 17.94 -11.10
CA SER A 234 -11.76 19.31 -11.37
C SER A 234 -10.27 19.39 -11.78
N LEU A 235 -9.47 18.37 -11.44
CA LEU A 235 -8.07 18.24 -11.89
C LEU A 235 -7.96 17.59 -13.27
N GLY A 236 -9.07 17.21 -13.91
CA GLY A 236 -9.09 16.54 -15.21
C GLY A 236 -8.95 15.01 -15.14
N LEU A 237 -9.04 14.43 -13.94
CA LEU A 237 -9.02 12.98 -13.74
C LEU A 237 -10.42 12.42 -14.00
N ARG A 238 -10.54 11.49 -14.95
CA ARG A 238 -11.81 10.91 -15.37
C ARG A 238 -12.20 9.76 -14.44
N LEU A 239 -13.34 9.90 -13.79
CA LEU A 239 -13.83 8.91 -12.83
C LEU A 239 -14.37 7.66 -13.55
N LEU A 240 -14.17 6.49 -12.95
CA LEU A 240 -14.83 5.22 -13.32
C LEU A 240 -15.42 4.55 -12.09
N LEU A 241 -16.63 4.95 -11.68
CA LEU A 241 -17.27 4.49 -10.45
C LEU A 241 -18.44 3.54 -10.76
N ASN A 242 -18.15 2.23 -10.82
CA ASN A 242 -19.08 1.18 -11.28
C ASN A 242 -19.57 1.41 -12.72
N GLU A 243 -18.67 1.87 -13.58
CA GLU A 243 -18.93 2.23 -14.97
C GLU A 243 -17.73 1.87 -15.86
N HIS A 244 -17.85 2.08 -17.16
CA HIS A 244 -16.77 1.84 -18.11
C HIS A 244 -16.67 2.94 -19.17
N SER A 245 -15.54 2.94 -19.86
CA SER A 245 -15.33 3.69 -21.09
C SER A 245 -14.66 2.82 -22.14
N ILE A 246 -14.99 3.06 -23.41
CA ILE A 246 -14.35 2.38 -24.54
C ILE A 246 -13.11 3.18 -24.95
N ILE A 247 -11.95 2.52 -24.92
CA ILE A 247 -10.67 3.10 -25.30
C ILE A 247 -10.33 2.65 -26.71
N GLU A 248 -10.41 3.58 -27.66
CA GLU A 248 -10.15 3.32 -29.09
C GLU A 248 -8.70 3.70 -29.46
N GLN A 249 -8.04 2.91 -30.31
CA GLN A 249 -6.73 3.19 -30.91
C GLN A 249 -6.73 2.69 -32.35
N GLY A 250 -6.86 3.60 -33.31
CA GLY A 250 -7.09 3.24 -34.72
C GLY A 250 -8.40 2.46 -34.85
N ASP A 251 -8.36 1.30 -35.51
CA ASP A 251 -9.52 0.42 -35.71
C ASP A 251 -9.73 -0.62 -34.59
N ALA A 252 -8.99 -0.50 -33.49
CA ALA A 252 -9.06 -1.42 -32.35
C ALA A 252 -9.56 -0.71 -31.09
N ALA A 253 -10.21 -1.46 -30.20
CA ALA A 253 -10.68 -0.94 -28.92
C ALA A 253 -10.64 -2.00 -27.81
N PHE A 254 -10.60 -1.53 -26.57
CA PHE A 254 -10.87 -2.32 -25.38
C PHE A 254 -11.73 -1.48 -24.41
N ALA A 255 -12.43 -2.13 -23.49
CA ALA A 255 -13.17 -1.46 -22.45
C ALA A 255 -12.29 -1.28 -21.20
N LEU A 256 -12.24 -0.06 -20.66
CA LEU A 256 -11.70 0.24 -19.35
C LEU A 256 -12.87 0.37 -18.38
N ALA A 257 -13.03 -0.59 -17.48
CA ALA A 257 -14.08 -0.61 -16.47
C ALA A 257 -13.50 -0.28 -15.10
N GLY A 258 -14.26 0.34 -14.21
CA GLY A 258 -13.85 0.63 -12.84
C GLY A 258 -14.96 0.39 -11.84
N ILE A 259 -14.61 -0.11 -10.65
CA ILE A 259 -15.53 -0.33 -9.53
C ILE A 259 -15.13 0.51 -8.30
N THR A 260 -16.10 0.75 -7.42
CA THR A 260 -15.87 1.43 -6.13
C THR A 260 -15.22 0.52 -5.07
N ASP A 261 -14.90 1.05 -3.89
CA ASP A 261 -14.34 0.26 -2.78
C ASP A 261 -15.42 -0.24 -1.82
N LYS A 262 -15.24 -1.42 -1.21
CA LYS A 262 -16.17 -1.96 -0.20
C LYS A 262 -16.35 -1.08 1.05
N SER A 263 -15.45 -0.12 1.28
CA SER A 263 -15.62 0.90 2.34
C SER A 263 -16.83 1.81 2.08
N ALA A 264 -17.35 1.85 0.85
CA ALA A 264 -18.55 2.57 0.47
C ALA A 264 -19.77 2.22 1.34
N ALA A 265 -19.94 0.94 1.71
CA ALA A 265 -21.08 0.48 2.53
C ALA A 265 -21.24 1.28 3.83
N VAL A 266 -20.14 1.46 4.58
CA VAL A 266 -20.17 2.12 5.90
C VAL A 266 -20.40 3.62 5.76
N HIS A 267 -20.18 4.18 4.57
CA HIS A 267 -20.32 5.61 4.28
C HIS A 267 -21.57 5.93 3.45
N GLY A 268 -22.48 4.96 3.27
CA GLY A 268 -23.73 5.15 2.52
C GLY A 268 -23.52 5.43 1.03
N GLN A 269 -22.41 4.97 0.46
CA GLN A 269 -22.04 5.14 -0.95
C GLN A 269 -22.25 3.83 -1.74
N PRO A 270 -22.34 3.90 -3.08
CA PRO A 270 -22.48 2.70 -3.92
C PRO A 270 -21.34 1.71 -3.72
N MET A 271 -21.69 0.46 -3.38
CA MET A 271 -20.76 -0.66 -3.24
C MET A 271 -20.14 -1.06 -4.59
N PRO A 272 -18.98 -1.76 -4.60
CA PRO A 272 -18.40 -2.30 -5.82
C PRO A 272 -19.44 -3.14 -6.58
N ASP A 273 -19.66 -2.81 -7.84
CA ASP A 273 -20.60 -3.52 -8.70
C ASP A 273 -19.94 -3.82 -10.06
N VAL A 274 -19.37 -5.02 -10.15
CA VAL A 274 -18.76 -5.53 -11.38
C VAL A 274 -19.80 -5.66 -12.49
N THR A 275 -21.04 -6.03 -12.17
CA THR A 275 -22.11 -6.22 -13.17
C THR A 275 -22.46 -4.89 -13.82
N ALA A 276 -22.63 -3.83 -13.01
CA ALA A 276 -22.87 -2.48 -13.51
C ALA A 276 -21.67 -1.96 -14.34
N ALA A 277 -20.45 -2.18 -13.85
CA ALA A 277 -19.24 -1.73 -14.55
C ALA A 277 -19.10 -2.34 -15.95
N VAL A 278 -19.50 -3.61 -16.15
CA VAL A 278 -19.41 -4.27 -17.47
C VAL A 278 -20.69 -4.20 -18.30
N ALA A 279 -21.78 -3.66 -17.76
CA ALA A 279 -23.06 -3.63 -18.43
C ALA A 279 -23.00 -2.81 -19.73
N GLY A 280 -23.37 -3.41 -20.86
CA GLY A 280 -23.37 -2.75 -22.16
C GLY A 280 -22.06 -2.81 -22.94
N ILE A 281 -20.99 -3.39 -22.37
CA ILE A 281 -19.76 -3.65 -23.12
C ILE A 281 -20.06 -4.66 -24.26
N PRO A 282 -19.65 -4.39 -25.51
CA PRO A 282 -19.84 -5.32 -26.62
C PRO A 282 -19.21 -6.70 -26.35
N ALA A 283 -19.95 -7.76 -26.69
CA ALA A 283 -19.48 -9.13 -26.50
C ALA A 283 -18.14 -9.37 -27.22
N GLY A 284 -17.19 -10.01 -26.52
CA GLY A 284 -15.87 -10.32 -27.06
C GLY A 284 -14.86 -9.15 -27.02
N MET A 285 -15.27 -7.95 -26.62
CA MET A 285 -14.33 -6.86 -26.38
C MET A 285 -13.47 -7.14 -25.14
N PRO A 286 -12.14 -6.97 -25.19
CA PRO A 286 -11.29 -7.11 -24.02
C PRO A 286 -11.65 -6.08 -22.95
N ILE A 287 -11.69 -6.51 -21.69
CA ILE A 287 -12.00 -5.64 -20.55
C ILE A 287 -10.77 -5.56 -19.65
N ILE A 288 -10.33 -4.34 -19.37
CA ILE A 288 -9.36 -4.02 -18.32
C ILE A 288 -10.15 -3.42 -17.15
N MET A 289 -10.15 -4.12 -16.01
CA MET A 289 -10.86 -3.73 -14.80
C MET A 289 -9.94 -2.98 -13.84
N LEU A 290 -10.38 -1.83 -13.36
CA LEU A 290 -9.77 -1.08 -12.27
C LEU A 290 -10.52 -1.39 -10.98
N ALA A 291 -9.83 -1.96 -10.00
CA ALA A 291 -10.39 -2.25 -8.69
C ALA A 291 -9.32 -2.01 -7.63
N HIS A 292 -9.59 -1.15 -6.65
CA HIS A 292 -8.57 -0.80 -5.66
C HIS A 292 -8.07 -2.03 -4.89
N ARG A 293 -8.98 -2.89 -4.47
CA ARG A 293 -8.67 -4.16 -3.79
C ARG A 293 -8.62 -5.34 -4.75
N PRO A 294 -7.76 -6.34 -4.49
CA PRO A 294 -7.69 -7.55 -5.31
C PRO A 294 -8.74 -8.61 -4.94
N ASP A 295 -9.54 -8.42 -3.89
CA ASP A 295 -10.51 -9.41 -3.42
C ASP A 295 -11.69 -9.62 -4.39
N THR A 296 -11.97 -8.65 -5.26
CA THR A 296 -12.97 -8.75 -6.35
C THR A 296 -12.47 -9.49 -7.59
N ALA A 297 -11.21 -9.95 -7.62
CA ALA A 297 -10.60 -10.51 -8.84
C ALA A 297 -11.35 -11.72 -9.41
N LYS A 298 -11.96 -12.55 -8.55
CA LYS A 298 -12.77 -13.70 -9.00
C LYS A 298 -14.05 -13.24 -9.69
N ASP A 299 -14.70 -12.21 -9.17
CA ASP A 299 -15.93 -11.65 -9.74
C ASP A 299 -15.64 -10.96 -11.08
N SER A 300 -14.55 -10.19 -11.16
CA SER A 300 -14.08 -9.58 -12.42
C SER A 300 -13.76 -10.64 -13.48
N ALA A 301 -13.05 -11.70 -13.11
CA ALA A 301 -12.75 -12.80 -14.02
C ALA A 301 -14.03 -13.50 -14.51
N ALA A 302 -14.99 -13.74 -13.61
CA ALA A 302 -16.29 -14.33 -13.96
C ALA A 302 -17.12 -13.43 -14.89
N ALA A 303 -16.97 -12.11 -14.77
CA ALA A 303 -17.58 -11.12 -15.65
C ALA A 303 -16.85 -10.95 -17.00
N GLY A 304 -15.81 -11.74 -17.26
CA GLY A 304 -15.08 -11.74 -18.53
C GLY A 304 -13.96 -10.72 -18.63
N ALA A 305 -13.51 -10.13 -17.51
CA ALA A 305 -12.33 -9.28 -17.52
C ALA A 305 -11.08 -10.07 -17.98
N ALA A 306 -10.25 -9.43 -18.81
CA ALA A 306 -8.99 -10.00 -19.31
C ALA A 306 -7.79 -9.57 -18.45
N LEU A 307 -7.87 -8.37 -17.84
CA LEU A 307 -6.89 -7.85 -16.91
C LEU A 307 -7.60 -7.11 -15.76
N GLN A 308 -7.17 -7.31 -14.52
CA GLN A 308 -7.51 -6.43 -13.40
C GLN A 308 -6.24 -5.76 -12.85
N LEU A 309 -6.34 -4.46 -12.59
CA LEU A 309 -5.31 -3.65 -11.93
C LEU A 309 -5.78 -3.26 -10.53
N SER A 310 -4.97 -3.59 -9.52
CA SER A 310 -5.26 -3.32 -8.11
C SER A 310 -4.06 -2.78 -7.34
N GLY A 311 -4.33 -2.18 -6.18
CA GLY A 311 -3.37 -1.64 -5.22
C GLY A 311 -3.63 -2.18 -3.81
N HIS A 312 -3.83 -1.28 -2.84
CA HIS A 312 -4.33 -1.52 -1.47
C HIS A 312 -3.38 -2.24 -0.50
N THR A 313 -2.63 -3.22 -1.01
CA THR A 313 -1.90 -4.16 -0.15
C THR A 313 -0.51 -3.65 0.24
N HIS A 314 0.01 -2.65 -0.47
CA HIS A 314 1.37 -2.12 -0.39
C HIS A 314 2.48 -3.20 -0.42
N GLY A 315 2.25 -4.35 -1.07
CA GLY A 315 3.18 -5.48 -1.02
C GLY A 315 3.34 -6.12 0.36
N GLY A 316 2.46 -5.79 1.30
CA GLY A 316 2.50 -6.20 2.69
C GLY A 316 3.54 -5.46 3.55
N HIS A 317 4.05 -4.32 3.07
CA HIS A 317 4.99 -3.40 3.73
C HIS A 317 6.38 -3.98 4.02
N ILE A 318 6.46 -5.15 4.67
CA ILE A 318 7.69 -5.80 5.12
C ILE A 318 7.71 -7.26 4.61
N VAL A 319 8.86 -7.70 4.12
CA VAL A 319 9.10 -9.13 3.84
C VAL A 319 8.81 -9.97 5.09
N GLY A 320 8.12 -11.10 4.91
CA GLY A 320 7.52 -11.90 5.99
C GLY A 320 6.11 -11.48 6.37
N MET A 321 5.84 -10.19 6.61
CA MET A 321 4.51 -9.69 7.01
C MET A 321 3.46 -9.83 5.91
N HIS A 322 3.86 -9.77 4.64
CA HIS A 322 2.99 -10.06 3.49
C HIS A 322 2.21 -11.38 3.60
N LYS A 323 2.69 -12.40 4.31
CA LYS A 323 1.94 -13.66 4.52
C LYS A 323 0.68 -13.47 5.34
N ILE A 324 0.69 -12.55 6.31
CA ILE A 324 -0.49 -12.19 7.09
C ILE A 324 -1.46 -11.40 6.21
N VAL A 325 -0.92 -10.48 5.40
CA VAL A 325 -1.73 -9.68 4.46
C VAL A 325 -2.38 -10.55 3.39
N GLN A 326 -1.69 -11.58 2.89
CA GLN A 326 -2.24 -12.57 1.95
C GLN A 326 -3.52 -13.21 2.48
N MET A 327 -3.56 -13.58 3.76
CA MET A 327 -4.75 -14.20 4.37
C MET A 327 -5.97 -13.27 4.39
N ALA A 328 -5.75 -11.96 4.37
CA ALA A 328 -6.81 -10.95 4.37
C ALA A 328 -7.23 -10.48 2.96
N ASN A 329 -6.54 -10.95 1.91
CA ASN A 329 -6.70 -10.46 0.53
C ASN A 329 -6.76 -11.64 -0.47
N ASP A 330 -7.41 -12.75 -0.09
CA ASP A 330 -7.61 -13.93 -0.95
C ASP A 330 -6.30 -14.54 -1.52
N GLY A 331 -5.18 -14.32 -0.86
CA GLY A 331 -3.85 -14.78 -1.28
C GLY A 331 -3.08 -13.77 -2.16
N TYR A 332 -3.68 -12.64 -2.53
CA TYR A 332 -3.09 -11.64 -3.41
C TYR A 332 -2.42 -10.51 -2.61
N VAL A 333 -1.14 -10.22 -2.91
CA VAL A 333 -0.39 -9.12 -2.25
C VAL A 333 0.54 -8.36 -3.20
N GLY A 334 0.98 -8.95 -4.30
CA GLY A 334 1.55 -8.14 -5.37
C GLY A 334 2.42 -8.87 -6.37
N GLY A 335 2.47 -8.29 -7.56
CA GLY A 335 2.90 -8.97 -8.79
C GLY A 335 1.71 -9.47 -9.60
N LEU A 336 2.01 -10.30 -10.61
CA LEU A 336 1.04 -10.90 -11.51
C LEU A 336 0.50 -12.23 -10.97
N TYR A 337 -0.80 -12.44 -11.16
CA TYR A 337 -1.53 -13.66 -10.82
C TYR A 337 -2.43 -14.06 -11.98
N GLN A 338 -2.63 -15.36 -12.18
CA GLN A 338 -3.66 -15.87 -13.09
C GLN A 338 -4.93 -16.17 -12.27
N VAL A 339 -6.06 -15.58 -12.65
CA VAL A 339 -7.37 -15.79 -12.02
C VAL A 339 -8.36 -16.22 -13.09
N GLY A 340 -8.61 -17.53 -13.22
CA GLY A 340 -9.34 -18.06 -14.37
C GLY A 340 -8.61 -17.73 -15.66
N ASP A 341 -9.29 -17.07 -16.60
CA ASP A 341 -8.70 -16.57 -17.86
C ASP A 341 -8.13 -15.14 -17.76
N MET A 342 -8.30 -14.46 -16.61
CA MET A 342 -7.88 -13.09 -16.36
C MET A 342 -6.46 -13.02 -15.78
N GLN A 343 -5.68 -12.01 -16.19
CA GLN A 343 -4.48 -11.59 -15.46
C GLN A 343 -4.86 -10.60 -14.35
N LEU A 344 -4.40 -10.81 -13.13
CA LEU A 344 -4.49 -9.84 -12.04
C LEU A 344 -3.10 -9.27 -11.77
N TYR A 345 -2.97 -7.95 -11.81
CA TYR A 345 -1.78 -7.27 -11.31
C TYR A 345 -2.12 -6.51 -10.02
N VAL A 346 -1.40 -6.84 -8.95
CA VAL A 346 -1.51 -6.10 -7.68
C VAL A 346 -0.23 -5.31 -7.49
N SER A 347 -0.35 -3.99 -7.55
CA SER A 347 0.78 -3.09 -7.39
C SER A 347 1.18 -2.97 -5.92
N TYR A 348 2.47 -2.74 -5.70
CA TYR A 348 2.98 -2.38 -4.38
C TYR A 348 2.66 -0.94 -4.00
N GLY A 349 2.07 -0.11 -4.87
CA GLY A 349 1.77 1.28 -4.59
C GLY A 349 2.97 2.21 -4.74
N ALA A 350 2.70 3.42 -5.18
CA ALA A 350 3.71 4.45 -5.40
C ALA A 350 4.11 5.14 -4.08
N GLY A 351 3.14 5.34 -3.19
CA GLY A 351 3.34 5.85 -1.84
C GLY A 351 3.01 4.82 -0.77
N LEU A 352 2.53 5.33 0.36
CA LEU A 352 2.06 4.56 1.50
C LEU A 352 1.27 5.43 2.47
N TRP A 353 0.44 4.79 3.27
CA TRP A 353 -0.30 5.45 4.33
C TRP A 353 0.59 5.95 5.46
N ALA A 354 0.46 7.23 5.81
CA ALA A 354 1.26 7.88 6.86
C ALA A 354 1.08 7.26 8.26
N GLY A 355 -0.01 6.51 8.47
CA GLY A 355 -0.22 5.75 9.71
C GLY A 355 0.74 4.56 9.87
N PHE A 356 1.40 4.07 8.82
CA PHE A 356 2.42 3.03 8.97
C PHE A 356 3.57 3.25 7.97
N PRO A 357 4.44 4.24 8.23
CA PRO A 357 5.42 4.70 7.24
C PRO A 357 6.68 3.85 7.23
N LEU A 358 6.52 2.56 6.97
CA LEU A 358 7.59 1.58 7.05
C LEU A 358 7.50 0.58 5.90
N ARG A 359 8.58 0.48 5.11
CA ARG A 359 8.68 -0.43 3.96
C ARG A 359 10.03 -1.12 3.93
N LEU A 360 10.08 -2.45 3.93
CA LEU A 360 11.32 -3.23 3.97
C LEU A 360 11.28 -4.42 3.02
N GLY A 361 12.14 -4.38 1.99
CA GLY A 361 12.24 -5.44 0.99
C GLY A 361 11.02 -5.55 0.07
N ARG A 362 10.21 -4.50 0.01
CA ARG A 362 9.03 -4.36 -0.84
C ARG A 362 9.08 -2.95 -1.44
N ALA A 363 9.84 -2.69 -2.49
CA ALA A 363 9.97 -1.34 -3.03
C ALA A 363 8.60 -0.78 -3.50
N SER A 364 8.35 0.52 -3.32
CA SER A 364 7.23 1.19 -3.99
C SER A 364 7.50 1.27 -5.50
N GLU A 365 6.46 1.48 -6.29
CA GLU A 365 6.56 1.40 -7.74
C GLU A 365 5.60 2.37 -8.45
N ILE A 366 6.07 2.93 -9.56
CA ILE A 366 5.22 3.40 -10.66
C ILE A 366 5.23 2.27 -11.69
N THR A 367 4.07 1.67 -11.99
CA THR A 367 4.06 0.49 -12.87
C THR A 367 3.80 0.90 -14.31
N LEU A 368 4.76 0.66 -15.20
CA LEU A 368 4.56 0.70 -16.65
C LEU A 368 4.15 -0.69 -17.12
N ILE A 369 2.93 -0.81 -17.63
CA ILE A 369 2.35 -2.04 -18.15
C ILE A 369 2.31 -1.94 -19.67
N THR A 370 3.06 -2.80 -20.34
CA THR A 370 2.97 -2.98 -21.78
C THR A 370 1.99 -4.10 -22.08
N LEU A 371 0.87 -3.77 -22.72
CA LEU A 371 -0.11 -4.76 -23.11
C LEU A 371 0.41 -5.58 -24.30
N ARG A 372 0.23 -6.89 -24.22
CA ARG A 372 0.61 -7.85 -25.26
C ARG A 372 -0.61 -8.58 -25.77
N ALA A 373 -0.74 -8.69 -27.08
CA ALA A 373 -1.78 -9.50 -27.69
C ALA A 373 -1.54 -10.98 -27.36
N SER A 374 -2.62 -11.74 -27.16
CA SER A 374 -2.56 -13.17 -26.81
C SER A 374 -3.58 -14.01 -27.53
#